data_AF-A0A5M9J9J0-F1
#
_entry.id   AF-A0A5M9J9J0-F1
#
_cell.length_a   1.000
_cell.length_b   1.000
_cell.length_c   1.000
_cell.angle_alpha   90.00
_cell.angle_beta   90.00
_cell.angle_gamma   90.00
#
_symmetry.space_group_name_H-M   'P 1'
#
loop_
_entity.id
_entity.type
_entity.pdbx_description
1 polymer ?
#
loop_
_entity_poly.entity_id
_entity_poly.type
_entity_poly.pdbx_seq_one_letter_code
_entity_poly.pdbx_strand_id
1 'polypeptide(L)'
;MAGQTEENAQLLSTEQQSVSRKSSDSIASTASTTSLIFERIGERVAANDTEKPTMVTPKFPPRGETAYADDEHTQIDLEEEEEKDYDLEDGAFLTNGSTNKTVDKKLKRLIWIVGGVFIGAWVLALFIFLGKQSYKHSSETPHDPQATASRGNGKKVTLNQVMGGEWRATRHSISWIEGANGEDGLLLEQGSAGKDYLVVEDVRTQNPAAVGTLDTTTLMKNGYFEVAGRSLTPSKVYPSKDLKKVLVATDVQSNWRHSFYAKYWIFDVESQTAEPLDPVDLDGRVQLASWSPKSDAIVFTRDNNMFLRKLSSPTVIQITTDGGPEFFYGVPDWVYEEEVFGWAQRNLVG
;
A
#
# COMPACT_ATOMS: atom_id res chain seq x y z
N MET A 1 60.94 29.79 -48.65
CA MET A 1 60.00 29.38 -49.72
C MET A 1 58.74 28.91 -49.02
N ALA A 2 57.58 29.53 -49.32
CA ALA A 2 56.21 29.22 -48.85
C ALA A 2 56.00 28.98 -47.33
N GLY A 3 54.95 29.50 -46.69
CA GLY A 3 53.78 30.24 -47.16
C GLY A 3 52.63 29.98 -46.19
N GLN A 4 51.84 31.01 -45.85
CA GLN A 4 50.65 30.88 -44.98
C GLN A 4 49.57 30.03 -45.69
N THR A 5 48.48 29.56 -45.05
CA THR A 5 47.35 30.38 -44.58
C THR A 5 46.52 29.65 -43.52
N GLU A 6 45.97 30.41 -42.56
CA GLU A 6 44.85 29.98 -41.71
C GLU A 6 43.56 29.94 -42.54
N GLU A 7 42.67 28.96 -42.31
CA GLU A 7 41.31 29.01 -42.87
C GLU A 7 40.27 29.05 -41.74
N ASN A 8 39.28 29.92 -41.91
CA ASN A 8 38.38 30.36 -40.86
C ASN A 8 37.19 29.42 -40.66
N ALA A 9 36.72 29.32 -39.43
CA ALA A 9 35.39 28.77 -39.14
C ALA A 9 34.30 29.66 -39.77
N GLN A 10 33.54 29.13 -40.72
CA GLN A 10 32.33 29.79 -41.23
C GLN A 10 31.09 29.31 -40.47
N LEU A 11 30.43 30.26 -39.80
CA LEU A 11 29.09 30.09 -39.23
C LEU A 11 28.07 30.01 -40.37
N LEU A 12 27.24 28.96 -40.41
CA LEU A 12 26.12 28.90 -41.34
C LEU A 12 24.95 29.74 -40.83
N SER A 13 24.39 30.57 -41.71
CA SER A 13 23.35 31.55 -41.41
C SER A 13 21.96 30.94 -41.24
N THR A 14 21.23 31.41 -40.23
CA THR A 14 19.78 31.26 -40.09
C THR A 14 19.05 32.06 -41.18
N GLU A 15 18.31 31.41 -42.08
CA GLU A 15 16.85 31.65 -42.28
C GLU A 15 16.21 30.83 -43.41
N GLN A 16 14.96 30.43 -43.17
CA GLN A 16 13.86 30.20 -44.12
C GLN A 16 14.05 29.24 -45.32
N GLN A 17 13.45 28.05 -45.22
CA GLN A 17 12.16 27.85 -45.90
C GLN A 17 11.32 26.71 -45.29
N SER A 18 10.06 27.00 -45.01
CA SER A 18 9.08 26.06 -44.48
C SER A 18 8.51 25.15 -45.58
N VAL A 19 8.75 23.84 -45.49
CA VAL A 19 8.02 22.83 -46.28
C VAL A 19 7.23 21.92 -45.33
N SER A 20 5.91 22.14 -45.29
CA SER A 20 4.99 21.31 -44.51
C SER A 20 4.92 19.91 -45.12
N ARG A 21 5.55 18.93 -44.45
CA ARG A 21 5.33 17.51 -44.73
C ARG A 21 4.15 17.03 -43.90
N LYS A 22 3.01 16.76 -44.55
CA LYS A 22 1.93 15.98 -43.95
C LYS A 22 2.46 14.57 -43.64
N SER A 23 2.54 14.21 -42.36
CA SER A 23 2.67 12.82 -41.93
C SER A 23 1.30 12.14 -41.99
N SER A 24 1.07 11.34 -43.02
CA SER A 24 0.05 10.30 -42.99
C SER A 24 0.63 9.03 -42.36
N ASP A 25 -0.24 8.33 -41.62
CA ASP A 25 -0.14 6.92 -41.24
C ASP A 25 0.95 6.50 -40.23
N SER A 26 0.55 6.49 -38.97
CA SER A 26 1.08 5.56 -37.94
C SER A 26 0.00 5.20 -36.90
N ILE A 27 -1.22 4.90 -37.37
CA ILE A 27 -2.33 4.40 -36.54
C ILE A 27 -2.43 2.86 -36.65
N ALA A 28 -1.41 2.14 -36.16
CA ALA A 28 -1.50 0.71 -35.79
C ALA A 28 -0.13 0.19 -35.31
N SER A 29 0.17 0.31 -34.01
CA SER A 29 1.02 -0.62 -33.23
C SER A 29 1.19 -0.13 -31.79
N THR A 30 0.19 -0.38 -30.94
CA THR A 30 0.34 -0.26 -29.47
C THR A 30 -0.48 -1.35 -28.78
N ALA A 31 -0.15 -2.60 -29.08
CA ALA A 31 -0.63 -3.73 -28.31
C ALA A 31 0.16 -3.77 -26.99
N SER A 32 -0.29 -3.01 -26.00
CA SER A 32 0.31 -3.04 -24.66
C SER A 32 0.23 -4.45 -24.07
N THR A 33 1.35 -4.96 -23.55
CA THR A 33 1.41 -6.29 -22.91
C THR A 33 0.46 -6.44 -21.72
N THR A 34 -0.03 -5.32 -21.17
CA THR A 34 -1.08 -5.30 -20.14
C THR A 34 -2.46 -5.72 -20.66
N SER A 35 -2.84 -5.40 -21.90
CA SER A 35 -4.19 -5.75 -22.39
C SER A 35 -4.35 -7.26 -22.59
N LEU A 36 -3.31 -7.94 -23.09
CA LEU A 36 -3.27 -9.40 -23.23
C LEU A 36 -3.39 -10.14 -21.87
N ILE A 37 -2.93 -9.52 -20.78
CA ILE A 37 -3.06 -10.08 -19.43
C ILE A 37 -4.51 -9.98 -18.95
N PHE A 38 -5.17 -8.83 -19.13
CA PHE A 38 -6.57 -8.66 -18.76
C PHE A 38 -7.54 -9.50 -19.61
N GLU A 39 -7.28 -9.61 -20.92
CA GLU A 39 -8.03 -10.47 -21.83
C GLU A 39 -7.98 -11.95 -21.40
N ARG A 40 -6.79 -12.46 -21.06
CA ARG A 40 -6.59 -13.83 -20.58
C ARG A 40 -7.20 -14.10 -19.19
N ILE A 41 -7.37 -13.06 -18.36
CA ILE A 41 -8.10 -13.17 -17.09
C ILE A 41 -9.61 -13.28 -17.35
N GLY A 42 -10.15 -12.47 -18.28
CA GLY A 42 -11.54 -12.55 -18.70
C GLY A 42 -11.92 -13.92 -19.27
N GLU A 43 -11.09 -14.48 -20.16
CA GLU A 43 -11.26 -15.83 -20.70
C GLU A 43 -11.30 -16.92 -19.63
N ARG A 44 -10.43 -16.84 -18.61
CA ARG A 44 -10.39 -17.82 -17.52
C ARG A 44 -11.62 -17.77 -16.61
N VAL A 45 -12.20 -16.59 -16.42
CA VAL A 45 -13.46 -16.45 -15.67
C VAL A 45 -14.62 -17.03 -16.48
N ALA A 46 -14.71 -16.68 -17.77
CA ALA A 46 -15.76 -17.19 -18.66
C ALA A 46 -15.70 -18.72 -18.87
N ALA A 47 -14.50 -19.32 -18.90
CA ALA A 47 -14.35 -20.77 -19.03
C ALA A 47 -14.79 -21.54 -17.78
N ASN A 48 -14.65 -20.95 -16.59
CA ASN A 48 -15.05 -21.59 -15.32
C ASN A 48 -16.57 -21.62 -15.10
N ASP A 49 -17.34 -20.71 -15.73
CA ASP A 49 -18.81 -20.71 -15.64
C ASP A 49 -19.47 -21.89 -16.40
N THR A 50 -18.71 -22.61 -17.24
CA THR A 50 -19.20 -23.79 -17.99
C THR A 50 -19.18 -25.11 -17.21
N GLU A 51 -18.47 -25.18 -16.08
CA GLU A 51 -18.47 -26.36 -15.19
C GLU A 51 -19.21 -26.06 -13.90
N LYS A 52 -20.41 -26.64 -13.71
CA LYS A 52 -21.18 -26.49 -12.47
C LYS A 52 -20.39 -27.05 -11.27
N PRO A 53 -19.94 -26.23 -10.29
CA PRO A 53 -19.35 -26.75 -9.08
C PRO A 53 -20.46 -27.31 -8.18
N THR A 54 -20.45 -28.62 -7.97
CA THR A 54 -21.32 -29.23 -6.96
C THR A 54 -20.83 -28.80 -5.57
N MET A 55 -21.54 -27.87 -4.92
CA MET A 55 -21.17 -27.42 -3.57
C MET A 55 -21.27 -28.57 -2.56
N VAL A 56 -20.11 -29.13 -2.20
CA VAL A 56 -19.97 -30.00 -1.03
C VAL A 56 -19.74 -29.11 0.19
N THR A 57 -20.75 -28.94 1.02
CA THR A 57 -20.62 -28.27 2.31
C THR A 57 -19.90 -29.18 3.31
N PRO A 58 -18.85 -28.71 4.01
CA PRO A 58 -18.24 -29.49 5.08
C PRO A 58 -19.20 -29.54 6.28
N LYS A 59 -19.66 -30.76 6.63
CA LYS A 59 -20.43 -31.01 7.86
C LYS A 59 -19.55 -30.77 9.09
N PHE A 60 -19.90 -29.75 9.89
CA PHE A 60 -19.51 -29.72 11.30
C PHE A 60 -20.45 -30.64 12.11
N PRO A 61 -19.94 -31.39 13.10
CA PRO A 61 -20.76 -32.22 13.96
C PRO A 61 -21.48 -31.38 15.03
N PRO A 62 -22.68 -31.80 15.50
CA PRO A 62 -23.32 -31.16 16.64
C PRO A 62 -22.53 -31.46 17.92
N ARG A 63 -22.25 -30.43 18.72
CA ARG A 63 -21.67 -30.58 20.06
C ARG A 63 -22.80 -30.78 21.06
N GLY A 64 -22.83 -31.92 21.73
CA GLY A 64 -23.94 -32.34 22.60
C GLY A 64 -24.02 -31.59 23.94
N GLU A 65 -25.22 -31.64 24.52
CA GLU A 65 -25.57 -31.16 25.86
C GLU A 65 -25.10 -32.14 26.96
N THR A 66 -25.00 -31.63 28.20
CA THR A 66 -25.18 -32.26 29.54
C THR A 66 -24.56 -31.32 30.58
N ALA A 67 -24.99 -31.18 31.84
CA ALA A 67 -26.25 -31.48 32.57
C ALA A 67 -26.15 -30.85 33.99
N TYR A 68 -27.16 -31.05 34.86
CA TYR A 68 -27.25 -30.60 36.27
C TYR A 68 -27.48 -29.08 36.45
N ALA A 69 -28.35 -28.55 37.31
CA ALA A 69 -29.13 -29.07 38.45
C ALA A 69 -30.32 -28.10 38.75
N ASP A 70 -31.45 -28.42 39.40
CA ASP A 70 -32.10 -29.68 39.86
C ASP A 70 -33.63 -29.41 40.08
N ASP A 71 -34.41 -30.46 40.39
CA ASP A 71 -35.76 -30.66 41.01
C ASP A 71 -36.60 -29.50 41.61
N GLU A 72 -37.90 -29.65 41.93
CA GLU A 72 -39.07 -30.45 41.47
C GLU A 72 -40.28 -29.96 42.31
N HIS A 73 -41.48 -29.80 41.72
CA HIS A 73 -42.79 -30.15 42.33
C HIS A 73 -43.99 -29.74 41.45
N THR A 74 -44.37 -30.70 40.59
CA THR A 74 -45.73 -31.25 40.45
C THR A 74 -46.62 -31.10 41.70
N GLN A 75 -47.95 -31.01 41.66
CA GLN A 75 -48.98 -31.17 40.61
C GLN A 75 -50.33 -30.71 41.22
N ILE A 76 -51.38 -30.48 40.39
CA ILE A 76 -52.79 -30.94 40.56
C ILE A 76 -53.75 -30.05 39.75
N ASP A 77 -54.56 -30.73 38.93
CA ASP A 77 -55.66 -30.19 38.14
C ASP A 77 -56.83 -29.70 39.02
N LEU A 78 -57.79 -28.97 38.43
CA LEU A 78 -59.23 -29.26 38.53
C LEU A 78 -60.05 -28.29 37.65
N GLU A 79 -61.05 -28.84 36.97
CA GLU A 79 -62.10 -28.12 36.24
C GLU A 79 -63.28 -27.80 37.19
N GLU A 80 -64.39 -27.28 36.63
CA GLU A 80 -65.66 -26.94 37.31
C GLU A 80 -65.59 -25.71 38.24
N GLU A 81 -66.63 -24.90 38.45
CA GLU A 81 -67.77 -24.39 37.68
C GLU A 81 -68.42 -23.32 38.62
N GLU A 82 -69.19 -22.39 38.05
CA GLU A 82 -70.26 -21.58 38.69
C GLU A 82 -70.06 -20.79 40.03
N GLU A 83 -70.21 -19.47 39.87
CA GLU A 83 -71.15 -18.60 40.62
C GLU A 83 -70.96 -18.33 42.14
N LYS A 84 -70.68 -17.05 42.46
CA LYS A 84 -71.49 -16.26 43.43
C LYS A 84 -71.28 -14.75 43.35
N ASP A 85 -72.37 -14.05 43.67
CA ASP A 85 -72.58 -12.60 43.67
C ASP A 85 -72.25 -11.98 45.07
N TYR A 86 -72.49 -10.67 45.20
CA TYR A 86 -72.48 -9.82 46.42
C TYR A 86 -71.17 -9.10 46.79
N ASP A 87 -70.99 -7.94 46.14
CA ASP A 87 -71.06 -6.59 46.75
C ASP A 87 -70.64 -6.43 48.23
N LEU A 88 -69.59 -5.64 48.50
CA LEU A 88 -69.59 -4.54 49.50
C LEU A 88 -68.24 -3.77 49.62
N GLU A 89 -68.38 -2.48 50.00
CA GLU A 89 -67.41 -1.58 50.66
C GLU A 89 -66.39 -0.76 49.81
N ASP A 90 -66.93 0.33 49.25
CA ASP A 90 -66.60 1.74 49.53
C ASP A 90 -65.18 2.35 49.29
N GLY A 91 -65.17 3.56 48.71
CA GLY A 91 -63.95 4.29 48.35
C GLY A 91 -64.15 5.48 47.40
N ALA A 92 -65.06 6.39 47.72
CA ALA A 92 -65.43 7.49 46.83
C ALA A 92 -64.34 8.58 46.65
N PHE A 93 -64.05 8.97 45.40
CA PHE A 93 -63.81 10.38 45.04
C PHE A 93 -64.10 10.65 43.55
N LEU A 94 -64.46 11.91 43.23
CA LEU A 94 -65.31 12.24 42.10
C LEU A 94 -64.60 12.49 40.75
N THR A 95 -65.15 11.83 39.73
CA THR A 95 -65.40 12.30 38.34
C THR A 95 -64.63 13.52 37.80
N ASN A 96 -63.94 13.34 36.68
CA ASN A 96 -64.02 14.30 35.58
C ASN A 96 -63.84 13.61 34.21
N GLY A 97 -64.68 13.98 33.24
CA GLY A 97 -64.86 13.20 32.03
C GLY A 97 -63.83 13.48 30.93
N SER A 98 -63.23 12.42 30.40
CA SER A 98 -62.76 12.36 29.02
C SER A 98 -63.40 11.16 28.35
N THR A 99 -64.17 11.39 27.28
CA THR A 99 -64.90 10.32 26.60
C THR A 99 -63.90 9.46 25.82
N ASN A 100 -63.70 8.22 26.27
CA ASN A 100 -63.09 7.17 25.46
C ASN A 100 -64.01 6.91 24.25
N LYS A 101 -63.81 7.70 23.17
CA LYS A 101 -64.46 7.49 21.89
C LYS A 101 -63.99 6.15 21.33
N THR A 102 -64.75 5.12 21.61
CA THR A 102 -64.58 3.80 21.02
C THR A 102 -64.59 3.97 19.51
N VAL A 103 -63.47 3.64 18.86
CA VAL A 103 -63.30 3.82 17.41
C VAL A 103 -64.48 3.15 16.70
N ASP A 104 -65.27 3.96 15.98
CA ASP A 104 -66.55 3.54 15.39
C ASP A 104 -66.35 2.23 14.60
N LYS A 105 -67.29 1.30 14.72
CA LYS A 105 -67.22 -0.03 14.09
C LYS A 105 -67.05 0.08 12.57
N LYS A 106 -67.54 1.16 11.96
CA LYS A 106 -67.29 1.49 10.54
C LYS A 106 -65.83 1.88 10.26
N LEU A 107 -65.22 2.71 11.11
CA LEU A 107 -63.83 3.14 10.97
C LEU A 107 -62.85 1.98 11.20
N LYS A 108 -63.12 1.08 12.16
CA LYS A 108 -62.32 -0.15 12.33
C LYS A 108 -62.35 -1.06 11.10
N ARG A 109 -63.51 -1.20 10.44
CA ARG A 109 -63.62 -1.93 9.16
C ARG A 109 -62.87 -1.25 8.03
N LEU A 110 -62.94 0.09 7.93
CA LEU A 110 -62.19 0.87 6.94
C LEU A 110 -60.67 0.66 7.09
N ILE A 111 -60.15 0.70 8.33
CA ILE A 111 -58.73 0.48 8.63
C ILE A 111 -58.28 -0.93 8.21
N TRP A 112 -59.10 -1.96 8.49
CA TRP A 112 -58.81 -3.33 8.03
C TRP A 112 -58.81 -3.48 6.51
N ILE A 113 -59.73 -2.80 5.80
CA ILE A 113 -59.78 -2.81 4.33
C ILE A 113 -58.54 -2.09 3.75
N VAL A 114 -58.20 -0.91 4.25
CA VAL A 114 -57.02 -0.15 3.81
C VAL A 114 -55.73 -0.90 4.11
N GLY A 115 -55.61 -1.50 5.30
CA GLY A 115 -54.48 -2.35 5.68
C GLY A 115 -54.36 -3.58 4.77
N GLY A 116 -55.47 -4.25 4.46
CA GLY A 116 -55.50 -5.38 3.51
C GLY A 116 -55.08 -5.00 2.10
N VAL A 117 -55.52 -3.83 1.60
CA VAL A 117 -55.06 -3.29 0.31
C VAL A 117 -53.56 -2.97 0.33
N PHE A 118 -53.06 -2.39 1.43
CA PHE A 118 -51.65 -2.06 1.56
C PHE A 118 -50.76 -3.31 1.61
N ILE A 119 -51.17 -4.33 2.38
CA ILE A 119 -50.51 -5.64 2.44
C ILE A 119 -50.56 -6.33 1.07
N GLY A 120 -51.71 -6.30 0.37
CA GLY A 120 -51.85 -6.85 -0.97
C GLY A 120 -50.93 -6.17 -1.99
N ALA A 121 -50.83 -4.84 -1.96
CA ALA A 121 -49.90 -4.09 -2.79
C ALA A 121 -48.43 -4.39 -2.45
N TRP A 122 -48.11 -4.58 -1.17
CA TRP A 122 -46.76 -4.91 -0.71
C TRP A 122 -46.34 -6.33 -1.12
N VAL A 123 -47.25 -7.31 -0.98
CA VAL A 123 -47.05 -8.70 -1.46
C VAL A 123 -46.94 -8.75 -2.99
N LEU A 124 -47.74 -7.96 -3.72
CA LEU A 124 -47.61 -7.85 -5.18
C LEU A 124 -46.26 -7.25 -5.59
N ALA A 125 -45.80 -6.19 -4.90
CA ALA A 125 -44.48 -5.60 -5.12
C ALA A 125 -43.35 -6.59 -4.80
N LEU A 126 -43.47 -7.37 -3.72
CA LEU A 126 -42.55 -8.44 -3.35
C LEU A 126 -42.50 -9.53 -4.43
N PHE A 127 -43.66 -9.95 -4.97
CA PHE A 127 -43.72 -10.94 -6.05
C PHE A 127 -43.10 -10.43 -7.35
N ILE A 128 -43.30 -9.15 -7.68
CA ILE A 128 -42.65 -8.50 -8.83
C ILE A 128 -41.13 -8.38 -8.61
N PHE A 129 -40.68 -8.10 -7.39
CA PHE A 129 -39.26 -8.03 -7.03
C PHE A 129 -38.59 -9.40 -7.14
N LEU A 130 -39.20 -10.43 -6.55
CA LEU A 130 -38.73 -11.82 -6.62
C LEU A 130 -38.76 -12.39 -8.04
N GLY A 131 -39.77 -12.04 -8.85
CA GLY A 131 -39.84 -12.44 -10.26
C GLY A 131 -38.84 -11.71 -11.16
N LYS A 132 -38.30 -10.57 -10.72
CA LYS A 132 -37.25 -9.80 -11.41
C LYS A 132 -35.88 -10.02 -10.76
N GLN A 133 -35.44 -11.28 -10.65
CA GLN A 133 -34.06 -11.61 -10.21
C GLN A 133 -33.01 -11.09 -11.20
N SER A 134 -32.68 -9.81 -11.08
CA SER A 134 -31.58 -9.17 -11.80
C SER A 134 -31.04 -7.97 -11.01
N TYR A 135 -30.97 -8.11 -9.68
CA TYR A 135 -30.08 -7.25 -8.89
C TYR A 135 -28.64 -7.69 -9.18
N LYS A 136 -28.12 -7.25 -10.32
CA LYS A 136 -26.70 -7.40 -10.64
C LYS A 136 -25.94 -6.41 -9.77
N HIS A 137 -25.02 -6.91 -8.95
CA HIS A 137 -24.16 -6.03 -8.17
C HIS A 137 -23.33 -5.17 -9.14
N SER A 138 -23.01 -3.93 -8.80
CA SER A 138 -22.30 -3.03 -9.75
C SER A 138 -20.87 -3.51 -10.11
N SER A 139 -20.36 -4.56 -9.45
CA SER A 139 -19.13 -5.27 -9.82
C SER A 139 -19.32 -6.37 -10.87
N GLU A 140 -20.55 -6.79 -11.16
CA GLU A 140 -20.88 -7.84 -12.15
C GLU A 140 -21.11 -7.27 -13.56
N THR A 141 -21.29 -5.96 -13.67
CA THR A 141 -21.30 -5.26 -14.95
C THR A 141 -19.87 -4.99 -15.42
N PRO A 142 -19.46 -5.47 -16.61
CA PRO A 142 -18.14 -5.15 -17.17
C PRO A 142 -17.92 -3.64 -17.25
N HIS A 143 -16.69 -3.20 -16.96
CA HIS A 143 -16.32 -1.79 -17.06
C HIS A 143 -16.35 -1.33 -18.53
N ASP A 144 -17.22 -0.38 -18.84
CA ASP A 144 -17.29 0.27 -20.15
C ASP A 144 -16.38 1.51 -20.17
N PRO A 145 -15.24 1.49 -20.90
CA PRO A 145 -14.31 2.60 -20.97
C PRO A 145 -14.82 3.80 -21.80
N GLN A 146 -15.94 3.64 -22.52
CA GLN A 146 -16.59 4.71 -23.30
C GLN A 146 -17.80 5.31 -22.58
N ALA A 147 -18.10 4.88 -21.34
CA ALA A 147 -19.22 5.38 -20.57
C ALA A 147 -19.03 6.84 -20.13
N THR A 148 -19.60 7.77 -20.89
CA THR A 148 -19.64 9.22 -20.57
C THR A 148 -20.49 9.56 -19.34
N ALA A 149 -21.22 8.60 -18.78
CA ALA A 149 -22.02 8.77 -17.57
C ALA A 149 -21.70 7.67 -16.53
N SER A 150 -21.24 8.09 -15.35
CA SER A 150 -21.02 7.19 -14.21
C SER A 150 -22.37 6.60 -13.73
N ARG A 151 -22.56 5.30 -13.97
CA ARG A 151 -23.72 4.54 -13.50
C ARG A 151 -23.37 3.82 -12.19
N GLY A 152 -23.54 4.51 -11.07
CA GLY A 152 -23.36 3.92 -9.75
C GLY A 152 -23.68 4.89 -8.62
N ASN A 153 -24.01 4.36 -7.45
CA ASN A 153 -24.34 5.15 -6.24
C ASN A 153 -23.08 5.61 -5.47
N GLY A 154 -21.87 5.33 -5.97
CA GLY A 154 -20.61 5.75 -5.36
C GLY A 154 -20.32 7.23 -5.56
N LYS A 155 -19.60 7.84 -4.61
CA LYS A 155 -19.03 9.18 -4.81
C LYS A 155 -18.02 9.13 -5.97
N LYS A 156 -18.09 10.11 -6.88
CA LYS A 156 -17.11 10.25 -7.97
C LYS A 156 -15.73 10.56 -7.39
N VAL A 157 -14.72 9.83 -7.83
CA VAL A 157 -13.31 10.19 -7.60
C VAL A 157 -13.04 11.50 -8.33
N THR A 158 -12.55 12.51 -7.62
CA THR A 158 -12.17 13.81 -8.23
C THR A 158 -10.66 13.92 -8.38
N LEU A 159 -10.20 14.71 -9.35
CA LEU A 159 -8.78 14.94 -9.61
C LEU A 159 -8.04 15.43 -8.35
N ASN A 160 -8.67 16.29 -7.54
CA ASN A 160 -8.09 16.81 -6.31
C ASN A 160 -7.80 15.73 -5.28
N GLN A 161 -8.63 14.68 -5.19
CA GLN A 161 -8.38 13.56 -4.28
C GLN A 161 -7.21 12.69 -4.76
N VAL A 162 -7.11 12.48 -6.08
CA VAL A 162 -5.99 11.73 -6.70
C VAL A 162 -4.68 12.48 -6.50
N MET A 163 -4.64 13.78 -6.84
CA MET A 163 -3.45 14.63 -6.73
C MET A 163 -3.09 14.93 -5.28
N GLY A 164 -4.08 15.17 -4.42
CA GLY A 164 -3.93 15.35 -2.97
C GLY A 164 -3.50 14.09 -2.23
N GLY A 165 -3.54 12.93 -2.89
CA GLY A 165 -2.97 11.69 -2.39
C GLY A 165 -3.87 10.85 -1.49
N GLU A 166 -5.18 11.15 -1.40
CA GLU A 166 -6.16 10.31 -0.69
C GLU A 166 -6.18 8.86 -1.21
N TRP A 167 -5.80 8.66 -2.47
CA TRP A 167 -5.73 7.36 -3.14
C TRP A 167 -4.30 6.81 -3.28
N ARG A 168 -3.30 7.39 -2.60
CA ARG A 168 -1.94 6.81 -2.55
C ARG A 168 -1.97 5.57 -1.69
N ALA A 169 -1.55 4.44 -2.25
CA ALA A 169 -1.31 3.23 -1.47
C ALA A 169 -0.22 3.50 -0.43
N THR A 170 -0.50 3.19 0.84
CA THR A 170 0.54 3.01 1.85
C THR A 170 1.41 1.83 1.43
N ARG A 171 2.73 1.96 1.66
CA ARG A 171 3.71 0.93 1.32
C ARG A 171 4.66 0.80 2.49
N HIS A 172 4.96 -0.43 2.86
CA HIS A 172 6.08 -0.76 3.75
C HIS A 172 7.24 -1.20 2.87
N SER A 173 8.43 -0.64 3.08
CA SER A 173 9.65 -1.14 2.46
C SER A 173 10.08 -2.40 3.19
N ILE A 174 9.98 -3.52 2.47
CA ILE A 174 10.49 -4.83 2.88
C ILE A 174 11.55 -5.20 1.84
N SER A 175 12.75 -5.54 2.30
CA SER A 175 13.84 -5.98 1.43
C SER A 175 14.64 -7.11 2.07
N TRP A 176 14.97 -8.14 1.29
CA TRP A 176 15.92 -9.16 1.70
C TRP A 176 17.33 -8.57 1.75
N ILE A 177 18.10 -8.96 2.77
CA ILE A 177 19.52 -8.63 2.89
C ILE A 177 20.32 -9.90 3.16
N GLU A 178 21.57 -9.94 2.71
CA GLU A 178 22.48 -11.03 3.02
C GLU A 178 23.19 -10.79 4.36
N GLY A 179 23.25 -11.80 5.22
CA GLY A 179 23.93 -11.70 6.52
C GLY A 179 25.44 -11.88 6.42
N ALA A 180 26.15 -11.60 7.52
CA ALA A 180 27.61 -11.57 7.63
C ALA A 180 28.32 -12.75 6.93
N ASN A 181 27.76 -13.96 7.05
CA ASN A 181 28.35 -15.19 6.56
C ASN A 181 27.92 -15.57 5.12
N GLY A 182 27.27 -14.66 4.39
CA GLY A 182 26.64 -14.97 3.08
C GLY A 182 25.35 -15.77 3.25
N GLU A 183 24.66 -15.55 4.36
CA GLU A 183 23.48 -16.28 4.76
C GLU A 183 22.20 -15.56 4.31
N ASP A 184 21.23 -16.33 3.82
CA ASP A 184 19.92 -15.85 3.37
C ASP A 184 18.89 -15.96 4.51
N GLY A 185 17.72 -15.33 4.35
CA GLY A 185 16.61 -15.34 5.29
C GLY A 185 16.54 -14.15 6.26
N LEU A 186 17.29 -13.08 6.00
CA LEU A 186 17.20 -11.84 6.78
C LEU A 186 16.31 -10.82 6.05
N LEU A 187 15.27 -10.36 6.76
CA LEU A 187 14.25 -9.46 6.25
C LEU A 187 14.41 -8.07 6.87
N LEU A 188 14.77 -7.07 6.08
CA LEU A 188 14.84 -5.67 6.52
C LEU A 188 13.44 -5.02 6.41
N GLU A 189 12.92 -4.55 7.54
CA GLU A 189 11.71 -3.72 7.63
C GLU A 189 12.07 -2.29 8.07
N GLN A 190 11.44 -1.30 7.43
CA GLN A 190 11.58 0.12 7.76
C GLN A 190 10.22 0.76 8.05
N GLY A 191 10.12 1.49 9.16
CA GLY A 191 8.92 2.25 9.55
C GLY A 191 7.68 1.39 9.83
N SER A 192 7.89 0.15 10.29
CA SER A 192 6.82 -0.79 10.61
C SER A 192 6.10 -0.38 11.90
N ALA A 193 4.76 -0.39 11.91
CA ALA A 193 3.98 0.12 13.03
C ALA A 193 4.11 -0.79 14.26
N GLY A 194 4.56 -0.23 15.39
CA GLY A 194 4.78 -0.99 16.62
C GLY A 194 6.16 -1.67 16.74
N LYS A 195 7.06 -1.46 15.77
CA LYS A 195 8.47 -1.84 15.84
C LYS A 195 9.36 -0.58 15.91
N ASP A 196 10.65 -0.78 16.17
CA ASP A 196 11.67 0.26 15.97
C ASP A 196 11.78 0.65 14.49
N TYR A 197 12.39 1.82 14.19
CA TYR A 197 12.37 2.40 12.85
C TYR A 197 13.03 1.55 11.76
N LEU A 198 14.12 0.85 12.06
CA LEU A 198 14.80 -0.06 11.14
C LEU A 198 15.15 -1.34 11.86
N VAL A 199 14.54 -2.46 11.45
CA VAL A 199 14.65 -3.76 12.10
C VAL A 199 14.97 -4.83 11.05
N VAL A 200 15.82 -5.78 11.42
CA VAL A 200 16.08 -7.00 10.65
C VAL A 200 15.44 -8.18 11.38
N GLU A 201 14.64 -8.98 10.67
CA GLU A 201 14.04 -10.20 11.20
C GLU A 201 14.66 -11.43 10.53
N ASP A 202 15.05 -12.43 11.33
CA ASP A 202 15.45 -13.74 10.79
C ASP A 202 14.20 -14.63 10.65
N VAL A 203 13.81 -14.90 9.40
CA VAL A 203 12.60 -15.71 9.10
C VAL A 203 12.83 -17.21 9.25
N ARG A 204 14.09 -17.65 9.42
CA ARG A 204 14.48 -19.06 9.57
C ARG A 204 14.23 -19.53 11.00
N THR A 205 14.49 -18.65 11.96
CA THR A 205 14.24 -18.82 13.39
C THR A 205 12.76 -18.66 13.74
N GLN A 206 11.87 -19.40 13.07
CA GLN A 206 10.53 -19.64 13.61
C GLN A 206 10.65 -20.58 14.81
N ASN A 207 10.65 -20.02 16.02
CA ASN A 207 10.64 -20.80 17.24
C ASN A 207 9.32 -21.61 17.34
N PRO A 208 9.35 -22.96 17.25
CA PRO A 208 8.12 -23.75 17.24
C PRO A 208 7.39 -23.76 18.60
N ALA A 209 8.04 -23.31 19.68
CA ALA A 209 7.42 -23.12 20.99
C ALA A 209 6.80 -21.72 21.17
N ALA A 210 7.08 -20.77 20.26
CA ALA A 210 6.61 -19.40 20.32
C ALA A 210 6.13 -18.94 18.93
N VAL A 211 4.90 -19.35 18.59
CA VAL A 211 4.20 -18.94 17.37
C VAL A 211 4.14 -17.41 17.31
N GLY A 212 4.98 -16.81 16.46
CA GLY A 212 5.00 -15.37 16.19
C GLY A 212 6.19 -14.58 16.74
N THR A 213 7.18 -15.19 17.41
CA THR A 213 8.44 -14.51 17.74
C THR A 213 9.54 -14.95 16.77
N LEU A 214 9.83 -14.10 15.77
CA LEU A 214 11.08 -14.16 15.01
C LEU A 214 12.20 -13.51 15.86
N ASP A 215 13.45 -13.94 15.67
CA ASP A 215 14.59 -13.23 16.23
C ASP A 215 14.76 -11.92 15.46
N THR A 216 14.68 -10.79 16.17
CA THR A 216 14.72 -9.44 15.61
C THR A 216 15.92 -8.65 16.10
N THR A 217 16.60 -7.98 15.18
CA THR A 217 17.74 -7.10 15.46
C THR A 217 17.38 -5.67 15.06
N THR A 218 17.26 -4.77 16.03
CA THR A 218 17.07 -3.34 15.77
C THR A 218 18.38 -2.72 15.29
N LEU A 219 18.35 -2.08 14.12
CA LEU A 219 19.45 -1.29 13.59
C LEU A 219 19.31 0.20 13.94
N MET A 220 18.09 0.74 13.83
CA MET A 220 17.79 2.14 14.18
C MET A 220 16.50 2.20 14.99
N LYS A 221 16.55 2.77 16.19
CA LYS A 221 15.36 2.94 17.06
C LYS A 221 14.42 3.99 16.50
N ASN A 222 14.95 5.16 16.16
CA ASN A 222 14.19 6.33 15.72
C ASN A 222 14.29 6.58 14.22
N GLY A 223 13.24 7.16 13.64
CA GLY A 223 13.22 7.67 12.26
C GLY A 223 13.95 9.00 12.05
N TYR A 224 14.85 9.35 12.97
CA TYR A 224 15.70 10.53 12.91
C TYR A 224 16.98 10.28 13.70
N PHE A 225 18.02 11.03 13.38
CA PHE A 225 19.30 11.03 14.10
C PHE A 225 19.91 12.44 14.08
N GLU A 226 20.73 12.75 15.08
CA GLU A 226 21.33 14.08 15.23
C GLU A 226 22.78 14.08 14.74
N VAL A 227 23.14 15.02 13.85
CA VAL A 227 24.54 15.29 13.48
C VAL A 227 24.79 16.80 13.48
N ALA A 228 25.87 17.23 14.14
CA ALA A 228 26.25 18.65 14.26
C ALA A 228 25.10 19.58 14.74
N GLY A 229 24.19 19.06 15.58
CA GLY A 229 23.02 19.80 16.07
C GLY A 229 21.87 19.96 15.07
N ARG A 230 21.86 19.17 13.98
CA ARG A 230 20.77 19.07 13.01
C ARG A 230 20.10 17.69 13.14
N SER A 231 18.77 17.71 13.26
CA SER A 231 17.94 16.50 13.21
C SER A 231 17.71 16.09 11.76
N LEU A 232 18.08 14.86 11.40
CA LEU A 232 18.06 14.36 10.04
C LEU A 232 17.19 13.11 9.93
N THR A 233 16.28 13.08 8.94
CA THR A 233 15.42 11.93 8.65
C THR A 233 16.02 11.07 7.54
N PRO A 234 16.21 9.75 7.74
CA PRO A 234 16.64 8.83 6.68
C PRO A 234 15.70 8.84 5.48
N SER A 235 16.24 9.01 4.28
CA SER A 235 15.50 8.88 3.01
C SER A 235 15.74 7.53 2.35
N LYS A 236 16.96 6.99 2.46
CA LYS A 236 17.31 5.60 2.13
C LYS A 236 18.29 5.07 3.17
N VAL A 237 18.30 3.76 3.38
CA VAL A 237 19.15 3.08 4.36
C VAL A 237 19.75 1.82 3.75
N TYR A 238 21.03 1.58 4.05
CA TYR A 238 21.79 0.44 3.56
C TYR A 238 22.58 -0.16 4.72
N PRO A 239 22.06 -1.20 5.40
CA PRO A 239 22.79 -1.89 6.46
C PRO A 239 24.14 -2.42 5.99
N SER A 240 25.14 -2.45 6.87
CA SER A 240 26.36 -3.22 6.65
C SER A 240 26.05 -4.72 6.73
N LYS A 241 26.83 -5.55 6.03
CA LYS A 241 26.64 -7.01 6.02
C LYS A 241 26.82 -7.63 7.41
N ASP A 242 27.61 -7.00 8.29
CA ASP A 242 27.77 -7.40 9.69
C ASP A 242 26.73 -6.80 10.65
N LEU A 243 25.76 -6.04 10.13
CA LEU A 243 24.66 -5.37 10.85
C LEU A 243 25.09 -4.39 11.95
N LYS A 244 26.37 -4.00 12.04
CA LYS A 244 26.85 -3.07 13.08
C LYS A 244 26.75 -1.60 12.68
N LYS A 245 26.62 -1.31 11.39
CA LYS A 245 26.47 0.06 10.88
C LYS A 245 25.39 0.11 9.81
N VAL A 246 24.87 1.31 9.57
CA VAL A 246 23.92 1.59 8.49
C VAL A 246 24.43 2.81 7.73
N LEU A 247 24.57 2.69 6.43
CA LEU A 247 24.85 3.81 5.54
C LEU A 247 23.52 4.47 5.23
N VAL A 248 23.35 5.70 5.72
CA VAL A 248 22.08 6.44 5.65
C VAL A 248 22.21 7.57 4.65
N ALA A 249 21.28 7.65 3.70
CA ALA A 249 21.17 8.75 2.74
C ALA A 249 20.07 9.72 3.15
N THR A 250 20.38 11.01 3.17
CA THR A 250 19.45 12.13 3.44
C THR A 250 19.51 13.16 2.30
N ASP A 251 18.58 14.12 2.29
CA ASP A 251 18.51 15.19 1.28
C ASP A 251 18.51 14.65 -0.18
N VAL A 252 17.82 13.52 -0.41
CA VAL A 252 17.83 12.83 -1.71
C VAL A 252 17.20 13.70 -2.81
N GLN A 253 17.98 14.02 -3.83
CA GLN A 253 17.58 14.78 -5.01
C GLN A 253 17.68 13.90 -6.26
N SER A 254 16.57 13.64 -6.94
CA SER A 254 16.57 12.87 -8.20
C SER A 254 17.39 13.60 -9.27
N ASN A 255 18.12 12.84 -10.09
CA ASN A 255 18.85 13.36 -11.25
C ASN A 255 18.17 12.89 -12.53
N TRP A 256 18.24 11.59 -12.81
CA TRP A 256 17.49 10.93 -13.88
C TRP A 256 16.52 9.89 -13.29
N ARG A 257 16.29 8.76 -13.99
CA ARG A 257 15.29 7.73 -13.66
C ARG A 257 15.68 6.88 -12.45
N HIS A 258 16.96 6.58 -12.29
CA HIS A 258 17.53 5.78 -11.20
C HIS A 258 18.62 6.51 -10.42
N SER A 259 19.36 7.43 -11.05
CA SER A 259 20.38 8.25 -10.40
C SER A 259 19.79 9.36 -9.53
N PHE A 260 20.47 9.61 -8.42
CA PHE A 260 20.13 10.64 -7.44
C PHE A 260 21.41 11.14 -6.77
N TYR A 261 21.35 12.34 -6.22
CA TYR A 261 22.33 12.86 -5.29
C TYR A 261 21.80 12.76 -3.87
N ALA A 262 22.67 12.52 -2.89
CA ALA A 262 22.30 12.54 -1.48
C ALA A 262 23.49 12.97 -0.61
N LYS A 263 23.21 13.35 0.64
CA LYS A 263 24.21 13.40 1.72
C LYS A 263 24.21 12.06 2.43
N TYR A 264 25.39 11.56 2.78
CA TYR A 264 25.54 10.25 3.39
C TYR A 264 26.17 10.30 4.77
N TRP A 265 25.68 9.43 5.63
CA TRP A 265 26.07 9.32 7.04
C TRP A 265 26.32 7.86 7.38
N ILE A 266 27.34 7.60 8.18
CA ILE A 266 27.64 6.29 8.74
C ILE A 266 26.99 6.26 10.11
N PHE A 267 25.84 5.62 10.22
CA PHE A 267 25.12 5.40 11.47
C PHE A 267 25.68 4.15 12.16
N ASP A 268 25.94 4.25 13.46
CA ASP A 268 26.44 3.18 14.30
C ASP A 268 25.30 2.57 15.12
N VAL A 269 25.13 1.25 15.02
CA VAL A 269 23.97 0.55 15.61
C VAL A 269 24.09 0.42 17.13
N GLU A 270 25.31 0.34 17.68
CA GLU A 270 25.51 0.19 19.11
C GLU A 270 25.31 1.53 19.84
N SER A 271 25.93 2.61 19.36
CA SER A 271 25.79 3.94 19.96
C SER A 271 24.51 4.68 19.57
N GLN A 272 23.85 4.26 18.48
CA GLN A 272 22.72 4.97 17.85
C GLN A 272 23.06 6.42 17.44
N THR A 273 24.32 6.67 17.08
CA THR A 273 24.82 7.98 16.58
C THR A 273 25.29 7.86 15.14
N ALA A 274 25.41 8.99 14.42
CA ALA A 274 25.98 9.00 13.07
C ALA A 274 27.14 9.97 12.91
N GLU A 275 28.06 9.62 12.02
CA GLU A 275 29.11 10.50 11.52
C GLU A 275 28.92 10.78 10.01
N PRO A 276 29.37 11.93 9.48
CA PRO A 276 29.36 12.21 8.04
C PRO A 276 30.20 11.19 7.26
N LEU A 277 29.80 10.82 6.03
CA LEU A 277 30.62 9.97 5.15
C LEU A 277 31.91 10.66 4.66
N ASP A 278 31.84 11.96 4.35
CA ASP A 278 33.00 12.82 4.04
C ASP A 278 33.10 13.91 5.11
N PRO A 279 34.07 13.85 6.05
CA PRO A 279 34.22 14.86 7.09
C PRO A 279 34.78 16.20 6.57
N VAL A 280 35.33 16.20 5.35
CA VAL A 280 35.89 17.40 4.70
C VAL A 280 34.78 18.19 4.00
N ASP A 281 33.73 17.51 3.53
CA ASP A 281 32.60 18.10 2.81
C ASP A 281 31.25 17.59 3.33
N LEU A 282 30.82 18.15 4.48
CA LEU A 282 29.60 17.74 5.21
C LEU A 282 28.28 17.97 4.44
N ASP A 283 28.25 18.99 3.58
CA ASP A 283 27.09 19.31 2.75
C ASP A 283 27.26 18.83 1.29
N GLY A 284 28.36 18.09 1.03
CA GLY A 284 28.72 17.49 -0.25
C GLY A 284 27.68 16.51 -0.77
N ARG A 285 27.36 16.63 -2.06
CA ARG A 285 26.42 15.75 -2.75
C ARG A 285 27.14 14.58 -3.39
N VAL A 286 26.86 13.38 -2.88
CA VAL A 286 27.39 12.10 -3.37
C VAL A 286 26.36 11.47 -4.31
N GLN A 287 26.83 10.94 -5.44
CA GLN A 287 26.02 10.33 -6.51
C GLN A 287 25.71 8.85 -6.23
N LEU A 288 26.65 8.16 -5.61
CA LEU A 288 26.55 6.75 -5.24
C LEU A 288 27.48 6.48 -4.07
N ALA A 289 27.06 5.64 -3.13
CA ALA A 289 27.92 5.09 -2.09
C ALA A 289 27.52 3.63 -1.83
N SER A 290 28.50 2.75 -1.64
CA SER A 290 28.28 1.33 -1.39
C SER A 290 29.29 0.77 -0.39
N TRP A 291 28.85 -0.25 0.35
CA TRP A 291 29.69 -0.99 1.27
C TRP A 291 30.72 -1.84 0.53
N SER A 292 31.90 -1.96 1.11
CA SER A 292 32.79 -3.10 0.84
C SER A 292 32.10 -4.42 1.24
N PRO A 293 32.36 -5.54 0.54
CA PRO A 293 31.79 -6.86 0.91
C PRO A 293 32.17 -7.35 2.32
N LYS A 294 33.19 -6.73 2.95
CA LYS A 294 33.65 -7.02 4.31
C LYS A 294 33.09 -6.06 5.37
N SER A 295 32.30 -5.06 4.98
CA SER A 295 31.81 -3.99 5.86
C SER A 295 32.91 -3.17 6.57
N ASP A 296 34.14 -3.16 6.06
CA ASP A 296 35.30 -2.45 6.66
C ASP A 296 35.65 -1.12 5.97
N ALA A 297 35.08 -0.87 4.79
CA ALA A 297 35.18 0.36 4.02
C ALA A 297 33.90 0.68 3.23
N ILE A 298 33.79 1.93 2.77
CA ILE A 298 32.76 2.46 1.86
C ILE A 298 33.46 3.09 0.66
N VAL A 299 33.02 2.76 -0.55
CA VAL A 299 33.39 3.46 -1.78
C VAL A 299 32.26 4.40 -2.17
N PHE A 300 32.56 5.60 -2.66
CA PHE A 300 31.56 6.56 -3.07
C PHE A 300 32.03 7.44 -4.23
N THR A 301 31.08 7.96 -5.01
CA THR A 301 31.35 8.89 -6.12
C THR A 301 30.81 10.28 -5.80
N ARG A 302 31.67 11.29 -5.90
CA ARG A 302 31.33 12.73 -5.79
C ARG A 302 32.03 13.47 -6.93
N ASP A 303 31.35 14.45 -7.53
CA ASP A 303 31.89 15.23 -8.66
C ASP A 303 32.49 14.32 -9.77
N ASN A 304 31.77 13.23 -10.09
CA ASN A 304 32.16 12.18 -11.02
C ASN A 304 33.47 11.42 -10.70
N ASN A 305 34.09 11.67 -9.55
CA ASN A 305 35.31 11.00 -9.09
C ASN A 305 35.02 9.99 -7.98
N MET A 306 35.77 8.88 -7.96
CA MET A 306 35.64 7.85 -6.93
C MET A 306 36.55 8.12 -5.71
N PHE A 307 36.01 7.84 -4.53
CA PHE A 307 36.65 8.00 -3.23
C PHE A 307 36.43 6.74 -2.37
N LEU A 308 37.35 6.48 -1.45
CA LEU A 308 37.32 5.37 -0.50
C LEU A 308 37.48 5.90 0.93
N ARG A 309 36.57 5.52 1.82
CA ARG A 309 36.73 5.70 3.27
C ARG A 309 36.77 4.34 3.95
N LYS A 310 37.81 4.09 4.75
CA LYS A 310 37.87 2.91 5.64
C LYS A 310 37.18 3.26 6.95
N LEU A 311 36.48 2.32 7.58
CA LEU A 311 35.87 2.57 8.89
C LEU A 311 36.90 2.72 10.02
N SER A 312 38.14 2.27 9.81
CA SER A 312 39.23 2.45 10.77
C SER A 312 39.85 3.86 10.79
N SER A 313 39.42 4.77 9.91
CA SER A 313 39.90 6.16 9.90
C SER A 313 38.88 7.11 9.25
N PRO A 314 38.66 8.32 9.78
CA PRO A 314 37.84 9.34 9.11
C PRO A 314 38.46 9.86 7.79
N THR A 315 39.70 9.49 7.45
CA THR A 315 40.36 9.92 6.22
C THR A 315 39.70 9.33 4.97
N VAL A 316 39.24 10.22 4.08
CA VAL A 316 38.81 9.91 2.72
C VAL A 316 40.03 9.86 1.79
N ILE A 317 40.12 8.83 0.94
CA ILE A 317 41.18 8.65 -0.06
C ILE A 317 40.54 8.80 -1.45
N GLN A 318 41.03 9.74 -2.25
CA GLN A 318 40.61 9.90 -3.64
C GLN A 318 41.26 8.84 -4.55
N ILE A 319 40.48 8.20 -5.42
CA ILE A 319 40.93 7.15 -6.35
C ILE A 319 41.18 7.71 -7.76
N THR A 320 40.28 8.58 -8.23
CA THR A 320 40.34 9.22 -9.57
C THR A 320 40.37 10.73 -9.41
N THR A 321 40.98 11.45 -10.35
CA THR A 321 41.23 12.92 -10.22
C THR A 321 40.76 13.75 -11.41
N ASP A 322 40.36 13.09 -12.49
CA ASP A 322 40.00 13.63 -13.81
C ASP A 322 38.51 13.50 -14.14
N GLY A 323 37.69 12.99 -13.21
CA GLY A 323 36.24 13.00 -13.31
C GLY A 323 35.70 14.43 -13.45
N GLY A 324 34.72 14.60 -14.31
CA GLY A 324 34.21 15.92 -14.73
C GLY A 324 33.10 15.79 -15.77
N PRO A 325 32.86 16.78 -16.64
CA PRO A 325 31.79 16.73 -17.64
C PRO A 325 31.93 15.59 -18.67
N GLU A 326 33.15 15.11 -18.91
CA GLU A 326 33.47 14.08 -19.92
C GLU A 326 33.73 12.69 -19.32
N PHE A 327 34.29 12.62 -18.10
CA PHE A 327 34.68 11.37 -17.45
C PHE A 327 33.84 11.11 -16.19
N PHE A 328 33.27 9.90 -16.11
CA PHE A 328 32.38 9.45 -15.05
C PHE A 328 32.92 8.15 -14.44
N TYR A 329 33.21 8.14 -13.14
CA TYR A 329 33.76 6.97 -12.45
C TYR A 329 32.78 6.39 -11.42
N GLY A 330 32.49 5.09 -11.55
CA GLY A 330 31.57 4.36 -10.66
C GLY A 330 30.07 4.65 -10.89
N VAL A 331 29.74 5.64 -11.72
CA VAL A 331 28.37 6.01 -12.10
C VAL A 331 28.25 6.10 -13.62
N PRO A 332 27.11 5.71 -14.22
CA PRO A 332 26.89 5.84 -15.66
C PRO A 332 26.62 7.30 -16.06
N ASP A 333 26.83 7.61 -17.34
CA ASP A 333 26.24 8.80 -17.96
C ASP A 333 24.74 8.59 -18.27
N TRP A 334 24.08 9.59 -18.86
CA TRP A 334 22.66 9.51 -19.21
C TRP A 334 22.33 8.37 -20.19
N VAL A 335 23.16 8.14 -21.21
CA VAL A 335 22.91 7.10 -22.23
C VAL A 335 23.05 5.71 -21.63
N TYR A 336 24.11 5.51 -20.83
CA TYR A 336 24.31 4.27 -20.10
C TYR A 336 23.22 4.04 -19.06
N GLU A 337 22.74 5.06 -18.34
CA GLU A 337 21.65 4.91 -17.38
C GLU A 337 20.31 4.57 -18.07
N GLU A 338 19.95 5.27 -19.15
CA GLU A 338 18.61 5.13 -19.74
C GLU A 338 18.49 3.94 -20.70
N GLU A 339 19.48 3.73 -21.56
CA GLU A 339 19.42 2.80 -22.71
C GLU A 339 20.17 1.48 -22.45
N VAL A 340 21.28 1.51 -21.71
CA VAL A 340 22.12 0.32 -21.48
C VAL A 340 21.74 -0.40 -20.18
N PHE A 341 21.74 0.31 -19.04
CA PHE A 341 21.49 -0.23 -17.71
C PHE A 341 20.06 0.04 -17.19
N GLY A 342 19.23 0.76 -17.93
CA GLY A 342 17.94 1.30 -17.46
C GLY A 342 16.89 0.27 -17.00
N TRP A 343 17.13 -1.01 -17.29
CA TRP A 343 16.35 -2.18 -16.85
C TRP A 343 17.04 -3.00 -15.73
N ALA A 344 18.34 -2.79 -15.48
CA ALA A 344 19.18 -3.59 -14.58
C ALA A 344 19.56 -2.87 -13.25
N GLN A 345 19.51 -1.54 -13.20
CA GLN A 345 20.06 -0.74 -12.08
C GLN A 345 19.40 -0.98 -10.71
N ARG A 346 18.28 -1.71 -10.62
CA ARG A 346 17.62 -2.07 -9.35
C ARG A 346 18.45 -2.95 -8.43
N ASN A 347 19.44 -3.68 -8.95
CA ASN A 347 20.14 -4.73 -8.21
C ASN A 347 21.61 -4.38 -7.86
N LEU A 348 22.06 -3.14 -8.11
CA LEU A 348 23.44 -2.71 -7.83
C LEU A 348 23.63 -2.08 -6.45
N VAL A 349 22.61 -2.13 -5.59
CA VAL A 349 22.68 -1.71 -4.18
C VAL A 349 22.10 -2.80 -3.29
N GLY A 350 22.88 -3.88 -3.16
CA GLY A 350 22.77 -4.94 -2.17
C GLY A 350 24.15 -5.16 -1.59
#